data_AF-A0A1B6MGQ9-F1
#
_entry.id   AF-A0A1B6MGQ9-F1
#
_cell.length_a   1.000
_cell.length_b   1.000
_cell.length_c   1.000
_cell.angle_alpha   90.00
_cell.angle_beta   90.00
_cell.angle_gamma   90.00
#
_symmetry.space_group_name_H-M   'P 1'
#
loop_
_entity.id
_entity.type
_entity.pdbx_description
1 polymer ?
#
loop_
_entity_poly.entity_id
_entity_poly.type
_entity_poly.pdbx_seq_one_letter_code
_entity_poly.pdbx_strand_id
1 'polypeptide(L)'
;QGLSNLVKINTPLKRVGWSPFPHWFSNELKAMTIEKKILHRIYKNSGLDCDYLAFSRARAACKSLASRCYSSYITHVDNSISNNSKLFWNHVKKMRKSDSTPSTMKLNDEEAS
;
A
#
# COMPACT_ATOMS: atom_id res chain seq x y z
N GLN A 1 -18.34 -17.20 32.90
CA GLN A 1 -17.50 -16.30 32.07
C GLN A 1 -16.94 -15.21 32.98
N GLY A 2 -15.63 -15.12 33.23
CA GLY A 2 -15.12 -14.15 34.22
C GLY A 2 -13.67 -13.72 34.02
N LEU A 3 -12.74 -14.68 33.92
CA LEU A 3 -11.31 -14.35 33.89
C LEU A 3 -10.82 -13.84 32.53
N SER A 4 -11.30 -14.39 31.41
CA SER A 4 -10.86 -13.99 30.07
C SER A 4 -11.25 -12.55 29.70
N ASN A 5 -12.41 -12.08 30.16
CA ASN A 5 -12.84 -10.70 29.95
C ASN A 5 -12.03 -9.72 30.82
N LEU A 6 -11.72 -10.09 32.06
CA LEU A 6 -10.93 -9.24 32.96
C LEU A 6 -9.50 -9.03 32.43
N VAL A 7 -8.88 -10.08 31.90
CA VAL A 7 -7.54 -10.01 31.27
C VAL A 7 -7.55 -9.11 30.04
N LYS A 8 -8.57 -9.20 29.18
CA LYS A 8 -8.69 -8.33 27.99
C LYS A 8 -8.82 -6.85 28.33
N ILE A 9 -9.56 -6.51 29.40
CA ILE A 9 -9.81 -5.12 29.79
C ILE A 9 -8.57 -4.50 30.46
N ASN A 10 -7.78 -5.30 31.19
CA ASN A 10 -6.65 -4.81 31.98
C ASN A 10 -5.28 -5.03 31.34
N THR A 11 -5.22 -5.59 30.13
CA THR A 11 -3.96 -5.76 29.39
C THR A 11 -3.88 -4.76 28.25
N PRO A 12 -2.83 -3.92 28.17
CA PRO A 12 -2.62 -3.04 27.02
C PRO A 12 -2.47 -3.85 25.73
N LEU A 13 -3.47 -3.80 24.85
CA LEU A 13 -3.43 -4.50 23.57
C LEU A 13 -2.75 -3.62 22.53
N LYS A 14 -1.67 -4.13 21.93
CA LYS A 14 -1.04 -3.53 20.76
C LYS A 14 -1.57 -4.19 19.49
N ARG A 15 -1.88 -3.39 18.46
CA ARG A 15 -2.16 -3.94 17.13
C ARG A 15 -0.89 -4.57 16.57
N VAL A 16 -0.92 -5.90 16.40
CA VAL A 16 0.11 -6.65 15.68
C VAL A 16 -0.36 -6.79 14.24
N GLY A 17 0.35 -6.14 13.31
CA GLY A 17 0.03 -6.20 11.89
C GLY A 17 0.89 -5.25 11.06
N TRP A 18 1.04 -5.55 9.78
CA TRP A 18 1.72 -4.67 8.84
C TRP A 18 0.73 -3.69 8.23
N SER A 19 1.18 -2.46 7.99
CA SER A 19 0.37 -1.51 7.24
C SER A 19 0.12 -2.10 5.84
N PRO A 20 -1.12 -2.10 5.34
CA PRO A 20 -1.39 -2.54 3.96
C PRO A 20 -0.86 -1.54 2.93
N PHE A 21 -0.28 -0.42 3.38
CA PHE A 21 0.26 0.62 2.53
C PHE A 21 1.78 0.48 2.42
N PRO A 22 2.34 0.76 1.23
CA PRO A 22 3.78 0.90 1.07
C PRO A 22 4.36 1.94 2.02
N HIS A 23 5.60 1.74 2.45
CA HIS A 23 6.25 2.65 3.41
C HIS A 23 6.42 4.08 2.92
N TRP A 24 6.45 4.30 1.59
CA TRP A 24 6.56 5.62 0.99
C TRP A 24 5.21 6.37 0.93
N PHE A 25 4.10 5.74 1.35
CA PHE A 25 2.82 6.44 1.44
C PHE A 25 2.81 7.41 2.61
N SER A 26 2.59 8.69 2.31
CA SER A 26 2.24 9.69 3.31
C SER A 26 0.89 9.38 3.97
N ASN A 27 0.63 9.91 5.16
CA ASN A 27 -0.66 9.76 5.82
C ASN A 27 -1.81 10.37 4.99
N GLU A 28 -1.54 11.50 4.32
CA GLU A 28 -2.43 12.13 3.36
C GLU A 28 -2.79 11.18 2.21
N LEU A 29 -1.80 10.52 1.60
CA LEU A 29 -2.03 9.58 0.51
C LEU A 29 -2.83 8.35 0.96
N LYS A 30 -2.61 7.87 2.18
CA LYS A 30 -3.41 6.79 2.77
C LYS A 30 -4.87 7.22 2.90
N ALA A 31 -5.12 8.41 3.47
CA ALA A 31 -6.47 8.95 3.62
C ALA A 31 -7.17 9.08 2.26
N MET A 32 -6.52 9.70 1.27
CA MET A 32 -7.04 9.85 -0.10
C MET A 32 -7.30 8.50 -0.77
N THR A 33 -6.46 7.49 -0.53
CA THR A 33 -6.67 6.14 -1.08
C THR A 33 -7.92 5.48 -0.50
N ILE A 34 -8.18 5.67 0.79
CA ILE A 34 -9.37 5.18 1.48
C ILE A 34 -10.61 5.92 0.98
N GLU A 35 -10.57 7.24 0.94
CA GLU A 35 -11.66 8.08 0.46
C GLU A 35 -12.04 7.74 -0.99
N LYS A 36 -11.06 7.64 -1.89
CA LYS A 36 -11.28 7.20 -3.27
C LYS A 36 -11.98 5.83 -3.34
N LYS A 37 -11.65 4.89 -2.45
CA LYS A 37 -12.34 3.57 -2.39
C LYS A 37 -13.80 3.72 -1.91
N ILE A 38 -14.05 4.57 -0.93
CA ILE A 38 -15.39 4.87 -0.43
C ILE A 38 -16.24 5.49 -1.56
N LEU A 39 -15.75 6.53 -2.22
CA LEU A 39 -16.44 7.20 -3.32
C LEU A 39 -16.72 6.26 -4.50
N HIS A 40 -15.77 5.37 -4.83
CA HIS A 40 -16.01 4.35 -5.85
C HIS A 40 -17.14 3.39 -5.46
N ARG A 41 -17.20 2.97 -4.19
CA ARG A 41 -18.28 2.13 -3.68
C ARG A 41 -19.63 2.86 -3.74
N ILE A 42 -19.67 4.14 -3.39
CA ILE A 42 -20.88 4.98 -3.49
C ILE A 42 -21.35 5.02 -4.94
N TYR A 43 -20.48 5.43 -5.88
CA TYR A 43 -20.80 5.44 -7.31
C TYR A 43 -21.28 4.08 -7.82
N LYS A 44 -20.62 2.99 -7.42
CA LYS A 44 -21.03 1.62 -7.80
C LYS A 44 -22.42 1.24 -7.30
N ASN A 45 -22.85 1.80 -6.17
CA ASN A 45 -24.16 1.51 -5.59
C ASN A 45 -25.25 2.44 -6.14
N SER A 46 -24.94 3.71 -6.36
CA SER A 46 -25.91 4.72 -6.81
C SER A 46 -26.07 4.78 -8.33
N GLY A 47 -24.99 4.56 -9.08
CA GLY A 47 -24.95 4.73 -10.54
C GLY A 47 -25.06 6.18 -11.02
N LEU A 48 -25.02 7.17 -10.13
CA LEU A 48 -25.24 8.58 -10.47
C LEU A 48 -23.97 9.25 -11.02
N ASP A 49 -24.15 10.18 -11.95
CA ASP A 49 -23.05 10.95 -12.55
C ASP A 49 -22.34 11.85 -11.54
N CYS A 50 -23.07 12.42 -10.58
CA CYS A 50 -22.46 13.24 -9.53
C CYS A 50 -21.48 12.44 -8.66
N ASP A 51 -21.82 11.20 -8.33
CA ASP A 51 -20.96 10.28 -7.58
C ASP A 51 -19.77 9.83 -8.42
N TYR A 52 -19.96 9.61 -9.72
CA TYR A 52 -18.88 9.35 -10.66
C TYR A 52 -17.88 10.52 -10.70
N LEU A 53 -18.36 11.76 -10.79
CA LEU A 53 -17.53 12.96 -10.81
C LEU A 53 -16.72 13.09 -9.52
N ALA A 54 -17.34 12.84 -8.36
CA ALA A 54 -16.65 12.83 -7.07
C ALA A 54 -15.54 11.76 -7.03
N PHE A 55 -15.86 10.52 -7.42
CA PHE A 55 -14.88 9.44 -7.52
C PHE A 55 -13.75 9.77 -8.50
N SER A 56 -14.06 10.31 -9.68
CA SER A 56 -13.10 10.66 -10.72
C SER A 56 -12.11 11.72 -10.24
N ARG A 57 -12.61 12.77 -9.58
CA ARG A 57 -11.78 13.81 -8.94
C ARG A 57 -10.85 13.21 -7.89
N ALA A 58 -11.39 12.38 -6.98
CA ALA A 58 -10.59 11.73 -5.95
C ALA A 58 -9.52 10.78 -6.55
N ARG A 59 -9.85 10.08 -7.65
CA ARG A 59 -8.91 9.22 -8.37
C ARG A 59 -7.76 10.02 -8.98
N ALA A 60 -8.05 11.15 -9.62
CA ALA A 60 -7.05 12.03 -10.21
C ALA A 60 -6.14 12.65 -9.14
N ALA A 61 -6.72 13.14 -8.03
CA ALA A 61 -5.98 13.68 -6.90
C ALA A 61 -5.06 12.62 -6.26
N CYS A 62 -5.57 11.41 -6.03
CA CYS A 62 -4.78 10.30 -5.51
C CYS A 62 -3.60 9.92 -6.41
N LYS A 63 -3.79 9.90 -7.75
CA LYS A 63 -2.71 9.65 -8.71
C LYS A 63 -1.61 10.71 -8.63
N SER A 64 -2.01 11.97 -8.60
CA SER A 64 -1.09 13.12 -8.53
C SER A 64 -0.29 13.12 -7.23
N LEU A 65 -0.97 12.90 -6.10
CA LEU A 65 -0.34 12.83 -4.79
C LEU A 65 0.60 11.63 -4.68
N ALA A 66 0.21 10.45 -5.21
CA ALA A 66 1.06 9.28 -5.23
C ALA A 66 2.37 9.53 -5.97
N SER A 67 2.31 10.17 -7.13
CA SER A 67 3.49 10.53 -7.91
C SER A 67 4.42 11.48 -7.14
N ARG A 68 3.86 12.50 -6.47
CA ARG A 68 4.63 13.43 -5.63
C ARG A 68 5.30 12.73 -4.45
N CYS A 69 4.55 11.91 -3.71
CA CYS A 69 5.10 11.16 -2.56
C CYS A 69 6.21 10.20 -2.99
N TYR A 70 6.02 9.50 -4.11
CA TYR A 70 7.04 8.58 -4.61
C TYR A 70 8.30 9.31 -5.06
N SER A 71 8.16 10.43 -5.79
CA SER A 71 9.30 11.23 -6.23
C SER A 71 10.10 11.74 -5.03
N SER A 72 9.41 12.28 -4.02
CA SER A 72 10.05 12.74 -2.78
C SER A 72 10.76 11.60 -2.05
N TYR A 73 10.15 10.41 -1.99
CA TYR A 73 10.77 9.24 -1.40
C TYR A 73 12.03 8.81 -2.15
N ILE A 74 12.01 8.76 -3.49
CA ILE A 74 13.18 8.38 -4.29
C ILE A 74 14.32 9.39 -4.11
N THR A 75 14.03 10.69 -4.19
CA THR A 75 15.03 11.73 -3.92
C THR A 75 15.63 11.58 -2.52
N HIS A 76 14.83 11.23 -1.51
CA HIS A 76 15.35 10.97 -0.17
C HIS A 76 16.23 9.71 -0.12
N VAL A 77 15.83 8.63 -0.79
CA VAL A 77 16.63 7.40 -0.89
C VAL A 77 17.97 7.70 -1.56
N ASP A 78 17.98 8.42 -2.67
CA ASP A 78 19.19 8.77 -3.42
C ASP A 78 20.13 9.65 -2.60
N ASN A 79 19.61 10.71 -1.99
CA ASN A 79 20.40 11.58 -1.10
C ASN A 79 20.92 10.84 0.14
N SER A 80 20.24 9.77 0.56
CA SER A 80 20.68 8.95 1.69
C SER A 80 21.78 7.96 1.33
N ILE A 81 22.14 7.77 0.06
CA ILE A 81 23.17 6.80 -0.35
C ILE A 81 24.53 7.11 0.28
N SER A 82 24.91 8.39 0.33
CA SER A 82 26.21 8.82 0.89
C SER A 82 26.31 8.58 2.40
N ASN A 83 25.17 8.66 3.12
CA ASN A 83 25.14 8.69 4.58
C ASN A 83 24.54 7.42 5.21
N ASN A 84 23.72 6.67 4.46
CA ASN A 84 23.01 5.47 4.91
C ASN A 84 22.59 4.58 3.71
N SER A 85 23.55 3.85 3.16
CA SER A 85 23.34 2.91 2.06
C SER A 85 22.32 1.79 2.35
N LYS A 86 21.95 1.53 3.62
CA LYS A 86 20.95 0.52 3.98
C LYS A 86 19.56 0.85 3.42
N LEU A 87 19.20 2.13 3.33
CA LEU A 87 17.89 2.54 2.80
C LEU A 87 17.76 2.18 1.32
N PHE A 88 18.81 2.47 0.54
CA PHE A 88 18.91 2.09 -0.86
C PHE A 88 18.83 0.57 -1.04
N TRP A 89 19.66 -0.21 -0.33
CA TRP A 89 19.65 -1.66 -0.46
C TRP A 89 18.32 -2.29 -0.04
N ASN A 90 17.65 -1.73 0.96
CA ASN A 90 16.28 -2.15 1.33
C ASN A 90 15.26 -1.84 0.23
N HIS A 91 15.37 -0.71 -0.46
CA HIS A 91 14.53 -0.36 -1.60
C HIS A 91 14.75 -1.35 -2.76
N VAL A 92 16.00 -1.56 -3.18
CA VAL A 92 16.38 -2.50 -4.25
C VAL A 92 15.91 -3.92 -3.93
N LYS A 93 16.10 -4.39 -2.70
CA LYS A 93 15.65 -5.72 -2.25
C LYS A 93 14.13 -5.87 -2.34
N LYS A 94 13.37 -4.81 -2.07
CA LYS A 94 11.90 -4.82 -2.19
C LYS A 94 11.43 -4.85 -3.64
N MET A 95 12.14 -4.20 -4.57
CA MET A 95 11.82 -4.27 -6.00
C MET A 95 12.05 -5.68 -6.58
N ARG A 96 13.14 -6.35 -6.21
CA ARG A 96 13.44 -7.72 -6.70
C ARG A 96 12.49 -8.80 -6.19
N LYS A 97 11.73 -8.53 -5.11
CA LYS A 97 10.72 -9.45 -4.58
C LYS A 97 9.36 -9.34 -5.28
N SER A 98 9.12 -8.28 -6.05
CA SER A 98 7.90 -8.16 -6.86
C SER A 98 8.01 -8.78 -8.25
N ASP A 99 9.17 -9.36 -8.58
CA ASP A 99 9.31 -10.20 -9.78
C ASP A 99 8.48 -11.46 -9.56
N SER A 100 7.25 -11.42 -10.06
CA SER A 100 6.33 -12.55 -10.16
C SER A 100 6.78 -13.52 -11.25
N THR A 101 8.08 -13.80 -11.34
CA THR A 101 8.57 -14.92 -12.13
C THR A 101 8.25 -16.18 -11.34
N PRO A 102 7.27 -17.00 -11.74
CA PRO A 102 7.12 -18.31 -11.13
C PRO A 102 8.44 -19.05 -11.30
N SER A 103 8.93 -19.68 -10.24
CA SER A 103 10.15 -20.49 -10.25
C SER A 103 10.05 -21.70 -11.20
N THR A 104 8.86 -21.95 -11.76
CA THR A 104 8.60 -22.97 -12.76
C THR A 104 7.73 -22.39 -13.88
N MET A 105 8.25 -22.44 -15.10
CA MET A 105 7.51 -22.16 -16.33
C MET A 105 7.03 -23.50 -16.87
N LYS A 106 5.73 -23.80 -16.73
CA LYS A 106 5.15 -25.01 -17.35
C LYS A 106 4.68 -24.67 -18.75
N LEU A 107 5.28 -25.30 -19.75
CA LEU A 107 4.78 -25.33 -21.13
C LEU A 107 4.43 -26.80 -21.42
N ASN A 108 3.14 -27.08 -21.55
CA ASN A 108 2.61 -28.39 -22.00
C ASN A 108 3.07 -29.60 -21.15
N ASP A 109 2.86 -29.52 -19.83
CA ASP A 109 2.97 -30.64 -18.87
C ASP A 109 4.33 -31.36 -18.74
N GLU A 110 5.40 -30.91 -19.40
CA GLU A 110 6.74 -31.44 -19.16
C GLU A 110 7.56 -30.51 -18.25
N GLU A 111 7.97 -31.06 -17.11
CA GLU A 111 8.99 -30.45 -16.25
C GLU A 111 10.37 -30.80 -16.82
N ALA A 112 11.16 -29.78 -17.16
CA ALA A 112 12.56 -29.96 -17.48
C ALA A 112 13.30 -30.42 -16.20
N SER A 113 13.82 -31.65 -16.22
CA SER A 113 14.72 -32.20 -15.20
C SER A 113 16.14 -31.64 -15.32
#